data_AF-A0A1A9UEP4-F1
#
_entry.id   AF-A0A1A9UEP4-F1
#
_cell.length_a   1.000
_cell.length_b   1.000
_cell.length_c   1.000
_cell.angle_alpha   90.00
_cell.angle_beta   90.00
_cell.angle_gamma   90.00
#
_symmetry.space_group_name_H-M   'P 1'
#
loop_
_entity.id
_entity.type
_entity.pdbx_description
1 polymer ?
#
loop_
_entity_poly.entity_id
_entity_poly.type
_entity_poly.pdbx_seq_one_letter_code
_entity_poly.pdbx_strand_id
1 'polypeptide(L)'
;MAKGDDKSAMQKDFDNEFQGNLVQLEKFLVSMKLRDKALATEWIEKLKKSNKDVEERKLRNRFIKHFVESTNKEKSVFSSKPFKNLPQHFSGPLEEFKSLLPLTPEEILHPTEEVKQTYISELFTNVPEGAKFLQVQPVPRQENSLYVKSTSLMGVHKRILDRKNQAQTMKVSLTGSVYGFSVNHM
;
A
#
# COMPACT_ATOMS: atom_id res chain seq x y z
N MET A 1 -33.64 9.43 17.46
CA MET A 1 -32.32 10.06 17.64
C MET A 1 -31.64 9.38 18.83
N ALA A 2 -30.67 8.48 18.63
CA ALA A 2 -30.01 7.75 19.74
C ALA A 2 -28.61 7.17 19.42
N LYS A 3 -28.10 7.27 18.17
CA LYS A 3 -26.83 6.62 17.77
C LYS A 3 -25.56 7.47 18.02
N GLY A 4 -25.71 8.74 18.41
CA GLY A 4 -24.58 9.66 18.59
C GLY A 4 -23.86 9.51 19.92
N ASP A 5 -24.60 9.24 20.99
CA ASP A 5 -24.08 9.27 22.37
C ASP A 5 -23.21 8.04 22.68
N ASP A 6 -23.60 6.85 22.21
CA ASP A 6 -22.87 5.60 22.42
C ASP A 6 -21.48 5.61 21.76
N LYS A 7 -21.37 6.19 20.55
CA LYS A 7 -20.09 6.25 19.82
C LYS A 7 -19.11 7.18 20.52
N SER A 8 -19.59 8.28 21.10
CA SER A 8 -18.78 9.24 21.86
C SER A 8 -18.30 8.64 23.18
N ALA A 9 -19.17 7.92 23.91
CA ALA A 9 -18.79 7.20 25.12
C ALA A 9 -17.70 6.15 24.85
N MET A 10 -17.91 5.32 23.83
CA MET A 10 -16.96 4.27 23.45
C MET A 10 -15.58 4.83 23.01
N GLN A 11 -15.55 5.98 22.33
CA GLN A 11 -14.28 6.64 21.98
C GLN A 11 -13.53 7.13 23.22
N LYS A 12 -14.25 7.71 24.20
CA LYS A 12 -13.66 8.12 25.49
C LYS A 12 -13.08 6.95 26.25
N ASP A 13 -13.76 5.80 26.26
CA ASP A 13 -13.24 4.59 26.91
C ASP A 13 -11.91 4.14 26.30
N PHE A 14 -11.81 4.12 24.96
CA PHE A 14 -10.53 3.84 24.31
C PHE A 14 -9.45 4.87 24.60
N ASP A 15 -9.81 6.16 24.70
CA ASP A 15 -8.85 7.21 25.03
C ASP A 15 -8.38 7.09 26.49
N ASN A 16 -9.25 6.70 27.42
CA ASN A 16 -8.89 6.43 28.81
C ASN A 16 -7.96 5.21 28.94
N GLU A 17 -8.27 4.11 28.25
CA GLU A 17 -7.39 2.92 28.19
C GLU A 17 -6.01 3.28 27.62
N PHE A 18 -5.98 4.08 26.53
CA PHE A 18 -4.74 4.56 25.94
C PHE A 18 -3.90 5.35 26.95
N GLN A 19 -4.50 6.30 27.66
CA GLN A 19 -3.79 7.12 28.65
C GLN A 19 -3.24 6.27 29.80
N GLY A 20 -4.01 5.30 30.29
CA GLY A 20 -3.54 4.37 31.34
C GLY A 20 -2.29 3.61 30.91
N ASN A 21 -2.30 3.05 29.70
CA ASN A 21 -1.14 2.34 29.14
C ASN A 21 0.04 3.28 28.82
N LEU A 22 -0.24 4.51 28.38
CA LEU A 22 0.77 5.52 28.10
C LEU A 22 1.57 5.87 29.36
N VAL A 23 0.89 6.15 30.47
CA VAL A 23 1.54 6.44 31.76
C VAL A 23 2.40 5.27 32.22
N GLN A 24 1.96 4.02 32.00
CA GLN A 24 2.78 2.85 32.31
C GLN A 24 4.03 2.76 31.44
N LEU A 25 3.90 2.99 30.13
CA LEU A 25 5.03 2.97 29.21
C LEU A 25 6.05 4.08 29.53
N GLU A 26 5.57 5.28 29.84
CA GLU A 26 6.41 6.42 30.24
C GLU A 26 7.24 6.14 31.49
N LYS A 27 6.70 5.37 32.46
CA LYS A 27 7.47 4.91 33.63
C LYS A 27 8.66 4.03 33.21
N PHE A 28 8.48 3.15 32.23
CA PHE A 28 9.58 2.32 31.74
C PHE A 28 10.63 3.11 30.97
N LEU A 29 10.26 4.20 30.29
CA LEU A 29 11.22 5.04 29.54
C LEU A 29 12.36 5.58 30.40
N VAL A 30 12.17 5.72 31.71
CA VAL A 30 13.18 6.22 32.64
C VAL A 30 14.36 5.24 32.75
N SER A 31 14.10 3.93 32.74
CA SER A 31 15.12 2.89 32.88
C SER A 31 15.60 2.30 31.54
N MET A 32 15.01 2.72 30.42
CA MET A 32 15.41 2.25 29.08
C MET A 32 16.78 2.80 28.66
N LYS A 33 17.48 2.02 27.83
CA LYS A 33 18.70 2.46 27.13
C LYS A 33 18.36 3.59 26.15
N LEU A 34 19.33 4.47 25.88
CA LEU A 34 19.14 5.67 25.04
C LEU A 34 18.46 5.38 23.69
N ARG A 35 18.92 4.35 22.97
CA ARG A 35 18.36 3.94 21.67
C ARG A 35 16.90 3.51 21.81
N ASP A 36 16.64 2.62 22.76
CA ASP A 36 15.31 2.03 22.99
C ASP A 36 14.32 3.12 23.42
N LYS A 37 14.77 4.04 24.28
CA LYS A 37 14.02 5.21 24.70
C LYS A 37 13.66 6.10 23.51
N ALA A 38 14.61 6.41 22.62
CA ALA A 38 14.35 7.23 21.43
C ALA A 38 13.29 6.59 20.52
N LEU A 39 13.39 5.28 20.27
CA LEU A 39 12.40 4.54 19.47
C LEU A 39 11.03 4.52 20.14
N ALA A 40 10.98 4.25 21.45
CA ALA A 40 9.73 4.24 22.20
C ALA A 40 9.06 5.62 22.21
N THR A 41 9.82 6.70 22.38
CA THR A 41 9.31 8.07 22.27
C THR A 41 8.75 8.36 20.88
N GLU A 42 9.45 7.96 19.80
CA GLU A 42 8.94 8.14 18.43
C GLU A 42 7.60 7.40 18.21
N TRP A 43 7.50 6.16 18.72
CA TRP A 43 6.26 5.39 18.66
C TRP A 43 5.13 6.02 19.47
N ILE A 44 5.41 6.52 20.67
CA ILE A 44 4.43 7.25 21.48
C ILE A 44 3.87 8.46 20.72
N GLU A 45 4.73 9.25 20.08
CA GLU A 45 4.30 10.42 19.31
C GLU A 45 3.45 10.03 18.09
N LYS A 46 3.73 8.89 17.45
CA LYS A 46 2.88 8.36 16.38
C LYS A 46 1.52 7.91 16.91
N LEU A 47 1.50 7.18 18.03
CA LEU A 47 0.26 6.65 18.61
C LEU A 47 -0.66 7.76 19.15
N LYS A 48 -0.11 8.82 19.73
CA LYS A 48 -0.89 10.00 20.18
C LYS A 48 -1.68 10.65 19.04
N LYS A 49 -1.15 10.62 17.82
CA LYS A 49 -1.79 11.18 16.61
C LYS A 49 -2.82 10.25 15.97
N SER A 50 -2.91 9.01 16.45
CA SER A 50 -3.70 7.94 15.83
C SER A 50 -5.06 7.79 16.52
N ASN A 51 -5.96 8.75 16.29
CA ASN A 51 -7.23 8.88 17.02
C ASN A 51 -8.39 9.41 16.16
N LYS A 52 -8.37 9.22 14.84
CA LYS A 52 -9.40 9.76 13.93
C LYS A 52 -10.70 8.96 14.04
N ASP A 53 -10.60 7.64 14.02
CA ASP A 53 -11.77 6.75 14.10
C ASP A 53 -11.66 5.68 15.19
N VAL A 54 -12.67 4.82 15.28
CA VAL A 54 -12.78 3.78 16.31
C VAL A 54 -11.80 2.64 16.07
N GLU A 55 -11.61 2.22 14.83
CA GLU A 55 -10.70 1.11 14.49
C GLU A 55 -9.25 1.56 14.68
N GLU A 56 -8.96 2.81 14.33
CA GLU A 56 -7.66 3.42 14.62
C GLU A 56 -7.37 3.46 16.12
N ARG A 57 -8.35 3.86 16.96
CA ARG A 57 -8.21 3.84 18.44
C ARG A 57 -8.00 2.43 18.99
N LYS A 58 -8.76 1.43 18.51
CA LYS A 58 -8.56 0.02 18.90
C LYS A 58 -7.15 -0.45 18.57
N LEU A 59 -6.67 -0.13 17.37
CA LEU A 59 -5.34 -0.51 16.92
C LEU A 59 -4.26 0.18 17.76
N ARG A 60 -4.40 1.49 18.00
CA ARG A 60 -3.54 2.27 18.90
C ARG A 60 -3.45 1.63 20.28
N ASN A 61 -4.59 1.26 20.86
CA ASN A 61 -4.66 0.63 22.19
C ASN A 61 -3.98 -0.74 22.19
N ARG A 62 -4.17 -1.54 21.14
CA ARG A 62 -3.50 -2.83 20.99
C ARG A 62 -1.98 -2.70 20.93
N PHE A 63 -1.47 -1.71 20.19
CA PHE A 63 -0.03 -1.46 20.12
C PHE A 63 0.55 -1.01 21.47
N ILE A 64 -0.06 -0.02 22.13
CA ILE A 64 0.50 0.49 23.39
C ILE A 64 0.44 -0.55 24.51
N LYS A 65 -0.64 -1.34 24.56
CA LYS A 65 -0.76 -2.49 25.47
C LYS A 65 0.35 -3.50 25.22
N HIS A 66 0.59 -3.86 23.95
CA HIS A 66 1.68 -4.76 23.59
C HIS A 66 3.06 -4.21 24.00
N PHE A 67 3.30 -2.90 23.86
CA PHE A 67 4.54 -2.28 24.29
C PHE A 67 4.73 -2.37 25.81
N VAL A 68 3.70 -2.09 26.59
CA VAL A 68 3.70 -2.22 28.05
C VAL A 68 3.97 -3.67 28.47
N GLU A 69 3.21 -4.63 27.95
CA GLU A 69 3.34 -6.05 28.28
C GLU A 69 4.70 -6.63 27.89
N SER A 70 5.25 -6.20 26.75
CA SER A 70 6.55 -6.67 26.26
C SER A 70 7.71 -6.03 27.00
N THR A 71 7.57 -4.78 27.41
CA THR A 71 8.59 -4.06 28.20
C THR A 71 8.68 -4.59 29.63
N ASN A 72 7.57 -5.12 30.17
CA ASN A 72 7.56 -5.81 31.46
C ASN A 72 8.28 -7.17 31.46
N LYS A 73 8.65 -7.71 30.29
CA LYS A 73 9.41 -8.97 30.17
C LYS A 73 10.91 -8.66 30.11
N GLU A 74 11.76 -9.68 30.30
CA GLU A 74 13.23 -9.55 30.32
C GLU A 74 13.85 -8.80 29.11
N LYS A 75 13.15 -8.75 27.98
CA LYS A 75 13.58 -8.01 26.78
C LYS A 75 12.47 -7.11 26.28
N SER A 76 12.72 -5.80 26.35
CA SER A 76 11.86 -4.77 25.75
C SER A 76 11.70 -4.99 24.24
N VAL A 77 10.50 -4.75 23.70
CA VAL A 77 10.22 -4.79 22.26
C VAL A 77 11.08 -3.80 21.46
N PHE A 78 11.56 -2.74 22.11
CA PHE A 78 12.46 -1.76 21.49
C PHE A 78 13.92 -2.21 21.46
N SER A 79 14.28 -3.21 22.28
CA SER A 79 15.62 -3.80 22.33
C SER A 79 15.83 -4.86 21.25
N SER A 80 14.75 -5.41 20.68
CA SER A 80 14.85 -6.30 19.52
C SER A 80 15.47 -5.56 18.35
N LYS A 81 16.46 -6.17 17.71
CA LYS A 81 17.01 -5.64 16.45
C LYS A 81 15.85 -5.51 15.46
N PRO A 82 15.69 -4.36 14.77
CA PRO A 82 14.76 -4.27 13.64
C PRO A 82 15.08 -5.43 12.71
N PHE A 83 14.04 -6.15 12.26
CA PHE A 83 14.11 -7.41 11.51
C PHE A 83 15.43 -7.53 10.75
N LYS A 84 16.46 -8.11 11.40
CA LYS A 84 17.78 -8.24 10.79
C LYS A 84 17.69 -9.14 9.57
N ASN A 85 16.74 -10.06 9.64
CA ASN A 85 16.41 -11.03 8.62
C ASN A 85 14.95 -10.83 8.26
N LEU A 86 14.68 -10.87 6.96
CA LEU A 86 13.32 -10.99 6.44
C LEU A 86 12.66 -12.23 7.06
N PRO A 87 11.34 -12.20 7.36
CA PRO A 87 10.61 -13.40 7.78
C PRO A 87 10.88 -14.57 6.82
N GLN A 88 10.89 -15.80 7.34
CA GLN A 88 11.23 -17.01 6.57
C GLN A 88 10.37 -17.20 5.30
N HIS A 89 9.22 -16.52 5.20
CA HIS A 89 8.28 -16.56 4.07
C HIS A 89 8.03 -15.18 3.43
N PHE A 90 8.98 -14.24 3.53
CA PHE A 90 8.83 -12.89 2.97
C PHE A 90 8.64 -12.86 1.44
N SER A 91 8.95 -13.95 0.74
CA SER A 91 8.73 -14.08 -0.70
C SER A 91 7.25 -14.11 -1.10
N GLY A 92 6.35 -14.68 -0.27
CA GLY A 92 4.94 -14.84 -0.63
C GLY A 92 4.25 -13.52 -0.96
N PRO A 93 4.29 -12.52 -0.06
CA PRO A 93 3.71 -11.20 -0.33
C PRO A 93 4.42 -10.45 -1.46
N LEU A 94 5.75 -10.57 -1.59
CA LEU A 94 6.51 -9.83 -2.60
C LEU A 94 6.38 -10.38 -4.01
N GLU A 95 6.21 -11.69 -4.19
CA GLU A 95 5.89 -12.32 -5.47
C GLU A 95 4.59 -11.74 -6.04
N GLU A 96 3.57 -11.61 -5.19
CA GLU A 96 2.29 -10.99 -5.57
C GLU A 96 2.51 -9.53 -6.00
N PHE A 97 3.31 -8.75 -5.28
CA PHE A 97 3.62 -7.37 -5.67
C PHE A 97 4.49 -7.25 -6.92
N LYS A 98 5.37 -8.23 -7.19
CA LYS A 98 6.22 -8.24 -8.39
C LYS A 98 5.37 -8.27 -9.67
N SER A 99 4.24 -8.98 -9.65
CA SER A 99 3.28 -9.01 -10.76
C SER A 99 2.62 -7.64 -11.05
N LEU A 100 2.59 -6.75 -10.06
CA LEU A 100 2.01 -5.40 -10.17
C LEU A 100 3.04 -4.35 -10.60
N LEU A 101 4.33 -4.68 -10.58
CA LEU A 101 5.37 -3.76 -11.01
C LEU A 101 5.43 -3.68 -12.54
N PRO A 102 5.78 -2.51 -13.10
CA PRO A 102 6.07 -2.41 -14.53
C PRO A 102 7.18 -3.39 -14.93
N LEU A 103 6.98 -4.11 -16.03
CA LEU A 103 8.01 -4.96 -16.61
C LEU A 103 9.27 -4.13 -16.91
N THR A 104 10.43 -4.71 -16.59
CA THR A 104 11.72 -4.12 -16.94
C THR A 104 11.93 -4.15 -18.46
N PRO A 105 12.81 -3.28 -19.03
CA PRO A 105 13.09 -3.28 -20.47
C PRO A 105 13.51 -4.64 -21.02
N GLU A 106 14.24 -5.43 -20.23
CA GLU A 106 14.71 -6.76 -20.63
C GLU A 106 13.56 -7.78 -20.67
N GLU A 107 12.66 -7.76 -19.69
CA GLU A 107 11.45 -8.59 -19.66
C GLU A 107 10.46 -8.22 -20.79
N ILE A 108 10.47 -6.96 -21.23
CA ILE A 108 9.68 -6.50 -22.39
C ILE A 108 10.28 -7.03 -23.70
N LEU A 109 11.61 -7.10 -23.80
CA LEU A 109 12.30 -7.60 -24.99
C LEU A 109 12.25 -9.13 -25.10
N HIS A 110 12.20 -9.82 -23.97
CA HIS A 110 12.15 -11.28 -23.90
C HIS A 110 10.99 -11.77 -23.01
N PRO A 111 9.73 -11.53 -23.41
CA PRO A 111 8.58 -11.98 -22.62
C PRO A 111 8.48 -13.50 -22.65
N THR A 112 8.11 -14.11 -21.51
CA THR A 112 7.78 -15.54 -21.44
C THR A 112 6.52 -15.84 -22.25
N GLU A 113 6.30 -17.12 -22.60
CA GLU A 113 5.12 -17.51 -23.39
C GLU A 113 3.82 -17.18 -22.66
N GLU A 114 3.77 -17.30 -21.34
CA GLU A 114 2.60 -16.99 -20.52
C GLU A 114 2.25 -15.49 -20.59
N VAL A 115 3.26 -14.61 -20.54
CA VAL A 115 3.10 -13.17 -20.68
C VAL A 115 2.63 -12.81 -22.09
N LYS A 116 3.19 -13.47 -23.13
CA LYS A 116 2.74 -13.28 -24.52
C LYS A 116 1.28 -13.68 -24.70
N GLN A 117 0.88 -14.84 -24.19
CA GLN A 117 -0.50 -15.33 -24.32
C GLN A 117 -1.49 -14.43 -23.59
N THR A 118 -1.15 -13.98 -22.39
CA THR A 118 -1.97 -13.03 -21.62
C THR A 118 -2.13 -11.71 -22.39
N TYR A 119 -1.03 -11.17 -22.93
CA TYR A 119 -1.05 -9.95 -23.73
C TYR A 119 -1.89 -10.08 -25.00
N ILE A 120 -1.76 -11.19 -25.73
CA ILE A 120 -2.56 -11.48 -26.92
C ILE A 120 -4.04 -11.58 -26.54
N SER A 121 -4.38 -12.33 -25.48
CA SER A 121 -5.76 -12.44 -25.01
C SER A 121 -6.36 -11.07 -24.67
N GLU A 122 -5.63 -10.22 -23.95
CA GLU A 122 -6.07 -8.85 -23.62
C GLU A 122 -6.28 -7.98 -24.86
N LEU A 123 -5.36 -8.01 -25.83
CA LEU A 123 -5.47 -7.25 -27.08
C LEU A 123 -6.76 -7.57 -27.84
N PHE A 124 -7.20 -8.83 -27.76
CA PHE A 124 -8.36 -9.32 -28.50
C PHE A 124 -9.65 -9.41 -27.68
N THR A 125 -9.60 -9.06 -26.38
CA THR A 125 -10.75 -9.20 -25.45
C THR A 125 -11.95 -8.32 -25.87
N ASN A 126 -11.70 -7.14 -26.45
CA ASN A 126 -12.75 -6.17 -26.83
C ASN A 126 -12.82 -5.90 -28.34
N VAL A 127 -12.33 -6.82 -29.17
CA VAL A 127 -12.36 -6.63 -30.62
C VAL A 127 -13.78 -6.87 -31.15
N PRO A 128 -14.32 -5.96 -31.99
CA PRO A 128 -15.65 -6.12 -32.57
C PRO A 128 -15.82 -7.46 -33.29
N GLU A 129 -17.03 -8.00 -33.30
CA GLU A 129 -17.36 -9.31 -33.90
C GLU A 129 -16.79 -9.47 -35.33
N GLY A 130 -16.91 -8.43 -36.16
CA GLY A 130 -16.40 -8.40 -37.53
C GLY A 130 -14.87 -8.40 -37.67
N ALA A 131 -14.14 -8.25 -36.57
CA ALA A 131 -12.68 -8.26 -36.51
C ALA A 131 -12.11 -9.48 -35.77
N LYS A 132 -12.96 -10.46 -35.38
CA LYS A 132 -12.53 -11.75 -34.80
C LYS A 132 -11.56 -12.52 -35.70
N PHE A 133 -11.64 -12.34 -37.03
CA PHE A 133 -10.72 -12.95 -37.99
C PHE A 133 -9.25 -12.56 -37.77
N LEU A 134 -8.98 -11.43 -37.11
CA LEU A 134 -7.63 -10.98 -36.77
C LEU A 134 -6.92 -11.92 -35.77
N GLN A 135 -7.68 -12.68 -34.96
CA GLN A 135 -7.13 -13.66 -34.02
C GLN A 135 -6.57 -14.91 -34.71
N VAL A 136 -7.07 -15.23 -35.91
CA VAL A 136 -6.74 -16.44 -36.66
C VAL A 136 -5.77 -16.13 -37.80
N GLN A 137 -5.20 -14.92 -37.85
CA GLN A 137 -4.27 -14.56 -38.92
C GLN A 137 -2.99 -15.39 -38.77
N PRO A 138 -2.52 -16.02 -39.86
CA PRO A 138 -1.26 -16.73 -39.83
C PRO A 138 -0.16 -15.73 -39.47
N VAL A 139 0.57 -15.99 -38.40
CA VAL A 139 1.79 -15.23 -38.08
C VAL A 139 2.75 -15.46 -39.23
N PRO A 140 3.22 -14.41 -39.95
CA PRO A 140 4.21 -14.57 -41.00
C PRO A 140 5.48 -15.16 -40.38
N ARG A 141 5.66 -16.48 -40.49
CA ARG A 141 6.93 -17.13 -40.21
C ARG A 141 7.81 -16.87 -41.41
N GLN A 142 8.65 -15.86 -41.37
CA GLN A 142 9.71 -15.79 -42.36
C GLN A 142 11.01 -15.45 -41.67
N GLU A 143 12.06 -16.18 -42.04
CA GLU A 143 13.43 -15.71 -41.85
C GLU A 143 13.73 -14.44 -42.67
N ASN A 144 12.79 -13.91 -43.49
CA ASN A 144 13.00 -12.71 -44.32
C ASN A 144 11.73 -11.87 -44.63
N SER A 145 10.81 -11.67 -43.69
CA SER A 145 9.68 -10.74 -43.91
C SER A 145 9.96 -9.34 -43.33
N LEU A 146 10.33 -8.40 -44.19
CA LEU A 146 10.16 -6.96 -43.97
C LEU A 146 8.65 -6.61 -44.04
N TYR A 147 8.21 -5.59 -43.29
CA TYR A 147 6.84 -5.14 -42.98
C TYR A 147 6.21 -5.87 -41.77
N VAL A 148 5.87 -5.22 -40.64
CA VAL A 148 5.26 -3.88 -40.46
C VAL A 148 5.95 -3.08 -39.34
N LYS A 149 6.72 -2.05 -39.74
CA LYS A 149 7.07 -0.88 -38.89
C LYS A 149 5.96 0.17 -39.02
N SER A 150 4.82 -0.04 -38.39
CA SER A 150 3.78 0.98 -38.14
C SER A 150 2.64 0.28 -37.40
N THR A 151 2.58 0.26 -36.08
CA THR A 151 1.84 1.28 -35.30
C THR A 151 2.15 1.23 -33.78
N SER A 152 3.13 0.44 -33.35
CA SER A 152 3.32 0.14 -31.91
C SER A 152 3.95 1.29 -31.08
N LEU A 153 4.52 2.33 -31.70
CA LEU A 153 5.12 3.43 -30.93
C LEU A 153 4.08 4.44 -30.40
N MET A 154 2.96 4.64 -31.10
CA MET A 154 1.90 5.58 -30.64
C MET A 154 1.06 4.99 -29.49
N GLY A 155 0.83 3.67 -29.48
CA GLY A 155 0.06 3.00 -28.42
C GLY A 155 0.83 2.83 -27.11
N VAL A 156 2.16 2.71 -27.16
CA VAL A 156 3.01 2.63 -25.95
C VAL A 156 3.11 4.00 -25.28
N HIS A 157 3.22 5.08 -26.05
CA HIS A 157 3.24 6.45 -25.50
C HIS A 157 1.92 6.82 -24.82
N LYS A 158 0.77 6.46 -25.41
CA LYS A 158 -0.55 6.70 -24.81
C LYS A 158 -0.74 5.88 -23.51
N ARG A 159 -0.31 4.61 -23.49
CA ARG A 159 -0.40 3.75 -22.29
C ARG A 159 0.53 4.18 -21.15
N ILE A 160 1.73 4.70 -21.44
CA ILE A 160 2.61 5.29 -20.41
C ILE A 160 1.98 6.55 -19.83
N LEU A 161 1.30 7.36 -20.66
CA LEU A 161 0.61 8.56 -20.21
C LEU A 161 -0.62 8.24 -19.37
N ASP A 162 -1.44 7.27 -19.77
CA ASP A 162 -2.64 6.84 -19.04
C ASP A 162 -2.29 6.16 -17.70
N ARG A 163 -1.23 5.32 -17.66
CA ARG A 163 -0.75 4.72 -16.41
C ARG A 163 -0.08 5.73 -15.48
N LYS A 164 0.65 6.72 -16.01
CA LYS A 164 1.14 7.85 -15.21
C LYS A 164 -0.01 8.67 -14.67
N ASN A 165 -1.05 8.94 -15.46
CA ASN A 165 -2.22 9.68 -15.01
C ASN A 165 -3.03 8.93 -13.95
N GLN A 166 -3.18 7.60 -14.04
CA GLN A 166 -3.79 6.77 -12.98
C GLN A 166 -2.95 6.77 -11.70
N ALA A 167 -1.62 6.63 -11.81
CA ALA A 167 -0.73 6.72 -10.65
C ALA A 167 -0.73 8.14 -10.03
N GLN A 168 -0.91 9.18 -10.84
CA GLN A 168 -1.02 10.57 -10.38
C GLN A 168 -2.38 10.82 -9.72
N THR A 169 -3.50 10.31 -10.26
CA THR A 169 -4.83 10.44 -9.63
C THR A 169 -4.92 9.66 -8.34
N MET A 170 -4.29 8.49 -8.24
CA MET A 170 -4.13 7.78 -6.95
C MET A 170 -3.28 8.58 -5.95
N LYS A 171 -2.22 9.27 -6.41
CA LYS A 171 -1.44 10.16 -5.54
C LYS A 171 -2.21 11.41 -5.10
N VAL A 172 -2.98 12.05 -5.99
CA VAL A 172 -3.80 13.23 -5.66
C VAL A 172 -4.99 12.87 -4.76
N SER A 173 -5.57 11.67 -4.92
CA SER A 173 -6.56 11.12 -3.99
C SER A 173 -5.97 10.84 -2.59
N LEU A 174 -4.67 10.63 -2.48
CA LEU A 174 -3.97 10.41 -1.21
C LEU A 174 -3.44 11.71 -0.59
N THR A 175 -3.35 12.81 -1.35
CA THR A 175 -2.89 14.13 -0.86
C THR A 175 -3.98 15.23 -0.84
N GLY A 176 -5.16 14.97 -1.41
CA GLY A 176 -6.22 15.95 -1.67
C GLY A 176 -7.45 15.85 -0.77
N SER A 177 -7.27 15.66 0.54
CA SER A 177 -8.32 15.99 1.51
C SER A 177 -7.79 16.99 2.55
N VAL A 178 -7.24 18.11 2.05
CA VAL A 178 -7.07 19.34 2.83
C VAL A 178 -7.46 20.51 1.92
N TYR A 179 -8.39 21.33 2.41
CA TYR A 179 -8.93 22.60 1.89
C TYR A 179 -10.10 22.57 0.90
N GLY A 180 -11.23 23.11 1.37
CA GLY A 180 -12.42 23.46 0.59
C GLY A 180 -13.47 24.17 1.46
N PHE A 181 -13.13 25.35 1.99
CA PHE A 181 -14.12 26.34 2.44
C PHE A 181 -14.88 26.86 1.21
N SER A 182 -16.21 26.97 1.26
CA SER A 182 -16.93 27.98 0.49
C SER A 182 -18.17 28.46 1.25
N VAL A 183 -18.18 29.77 1.43
CA VAL A 183 -19.25 30.60 2.00
C VAL A 183 -20.26 30.84 0.88
N ASN A 184 -21.55 30.64 1.14
CA ASN A 184 -22.60 31.27 0.35
C ASN A 184 -23.46 32.13 1.28
N HIS A 185 -23.27 33.45 1.14
CA HIS A 185 -24.26 34.46 1.48
C HIS A 185 -25.28 34.51 0.34
N MET A 186 -26.56 34.29 0.66
CA MET A 186 -27.67 35.22 0.45
C MET A 186 -28.91 34.64 1.12
#